data_AF-A0A959WI50-F1
#
_entry.id   AF-A0A959WI50-F1
#
_cell.length_a   1.000
_cell.length_b   1.000
_cell.length_c   1.000
_cell.angle_alpha   90.00
_cell.angle_beta   90.00
_cell.angle_gamma   90.00
#
_symmetry.space_group_name_H-M   'P 1'
#
loop_
_entity.id
_entity.type
_entity.pdbx_description
1 polymer ?
#
loop_
_entity_poly.entity_id
_entity_poly.type
_entity_poly.pdbx_seq_one_letter_code
_entity_poly.pdbx_strand_id
1 'polypeptide(L)'
;NQATGRAELVDIGAVLTNSTTLAAYPHVIAGSLLTASVFVGGISAWMLMRGKPMPEGDDKALHKAVRISIYLTFAMGLLVAVSGDYQARLMFKQQPMKMAAAEALCETESGAGLSVFAVGDPGKECDVRTLTVPKLLSFMATGSFDGTVHGVTDLNAQYQEKFGPGDYRPNLAITYWSFRAMVGLGAVASFGAAVAWWLTRK
;
A
#
# COMPACT_ATOMS: atom_id res chain seq x y z
N ASN A 1 -17.98 2.17 -28.38
CA ASN A 1 -18.77 2.47 -29.59
C ASN A 1 -17.85 2.45 -30.80
N GLN A 2 -18.02 1.47 -31.69
CA GLN A 2 -17.14 1.29 -32.85
C GLN A 2 -17.27 2.43 -33.89
N ALA A 3 -18.41 3.13 -33.93
CA ALA A 3 -18.64 4.26 -34.82
C ALA A 3 -17.97 5.55 -34.33
N THR A 4 -17.92 5.78 -33.01
CA THR A 4 -17.34 7.00 -32.43
C THR A 4 -15.94 6.82 -31.86
N GLY A 5 -15.47 5.57 -31.71
CA GLY A 5 -14.21 5.25 -31.04
C GLY A 5 -14.21 5.51 -29.53
N ARG A 6 -15.36 5.88 -28.95
CA ARG A 6 -15.48 6.24 -27.52
C ARG A 6 -15.85 5.04 -26.65
N ALA A 7 -15.33 5.02 -25.44
CA ALA A 7 -15.88 4.20 -24.37
C ALA A 7 -17.26 4.75 -23.99
N GLU A 8 -18.29 3.91 -24.03
CA GLU A 8 -19.66 4.24 -23.65
C GLU A 8 -20.13 3.22 -22.61
N LEU A 9 -20.89 3.68 -21.61
CA LEU A 9 -21.37 2.83 -20.52
C LEU A 9 -22.32 1.77 -21.07
N VAL A 10 -22.00 0.50 -20.83
CA VAL A 10 -22.85 -0.64 -21.18
C VAL A 10 -23.64 -1.13 -19.96
N ASP A 11 -22.96 -1.27 -18.82
CA ASP A 11 -23.56 -1.77 -17.58
C ASP A 11 -22.93 -1.07 -16.37
N ILE A 12 -23.74 -0.31 -15.64
CA ILE A 12 -23.30 0.39 -14.42
C ILE A 12 -23.03 -0.56 -13.26
N GLY A 13 -23.79 -1.64 -13.14
CA GLY A 13 -23.63 -2.64 -12.09
C GLY A 13 -22.29 -3.36 -12.20
N ALA A 14 -21.91 -3.73 -13.43
CA ALA A 14 -20.60 -4.33 -13.71
C ALA A 14 -19.44 -3.38 -13.41
N VAL A 15 -19.60 -2.09 -13.70
CA VAL A 15 -18.59 -1.07 -13.36
C VAL A 15 -18.43 -0.93 -11.85
N LEU A 16 -19.53 -0.88 -11.10
CA LEU A 16 -19.49 -0.69 -9.64
C LEU A 16 -19.05 -1.95 -8.88
N THR A 17 -19.31 -3.15 -9.41
CA THR A 17 -18.99 -4.43 -8.76
C THR A 17 -17.73 -5.11 -9.32
N ASN A 18 -16.93 -4.40 -10.11
CA ASN A 18 -15.68 -4.96 -10.62
C ASN A 18 -14.71 -5.33 -9.48
N SER A 19 -13.90 -6.36 -9.70
CA SER A 19 -13.01 -6.91 -8.67
C SER A 19 -12.00 -5.89 -8.14
N THR A 20 -11.52 -4.96 -8.99
CA THR A 20 -10.60 -3.90 -8.57
C THR A 20 -11.25 -2.96 -7.56
N THR A 21 -12.52 -2.61 -7.77
CA THR A 21 -13.30 -1.73 -6.88
C THR A 21 -13.58 -2.44 -5.57
N LEU A 22 -14.00 -3.71 -5.63
CA LEU A 22 -14.27 -4.51 -4.43
C LEU A 22 -12.99 -4.77 -3.60
N ALA A 23 -11.82 -4.84 -4.24
CA ALA A 23 -10.54 -4.95 -3.55
C ALA A 23 -10.04 -3.61 -2.98
N ALA A 24 -10.16 -2.52 -3.75
CA ALA A 24 -9.61 -1.22 -3.39
C ALA A 24 -10.47 -0.46 -2.38
N TYR A 25 -11.80 -0.59 -2.46
CA TYR A 25 -12.72 0.16 -1.60
C TYR A 25 -12.49 -0.09 -0.10
N PRO A 26 -12.40 -1.35 0.38
CA PRO A 26 -12.11 -1.62 1.78
C PRO A 26 -10.77 -1.04 2.23
N HIS A 27 -9.75 -1.11 1.37
CA HIS A 27 -8.40 -0.60 1.66
C HIS A 27 -8.40 0.93 1.83
N VAL A 28 -9.10 1.64 0.93
CA VAL A 28 -9.21 3.11 0.98
C VAL A 28 -10.01 3.56 2.20
N ILE A 29 -11.15 2.94 2.48
CA ILE A 29 -11.98 3.31 3.63
C ILE A 29 -11.23 3.05 4.94
N ALA A 30 -10.63 1.87 5.10
CA ALA A 30 -9.84 1.54 6.29
C ALA A 30 -8.63 2.49 6.43
N GLY A 31 -7.95 2.82 5.32
CA GLY A 31 -6.84 3.76 5.32
C GLY A 31 -7.24 5.18 5.72
N SER A 32 -8.43 5.64 5.30
CA SER A 32 -8.97 6.95 5.69
C SER A 32 -9.27 7.02 7.19
N LEU A 33 -9.87 5.96 7.75
CA LEU A 33 -10.18 5.87 9.18
C LEU A 33 -8.91 5.73 10.02
N LEU A 34 -7.92 4.98 9.55
CA LEU A 34 -6.59 4.89 10.15
C LEU A 34 -5.91 6.26 10.19
N THR A 35 -5.98 7.02 9.10
CA THR A 35 -5.40 8.37 9.03
C THR A 35 -6.09 9.31 10.02
N ALA A 36 -7.43 9.28 10.07
CA ALA A 36 -8.20 10.08 11.01
C ALA A 36 -7.90 9.70 12.48
N SER A 37 -7.78 8.41 12.79
CA SER A 37 -7.48 7.94 14.16
C SER A 37 -6.10 8.40 14.62
N VAL A 38 -5.08 8.27 13.77
CA VAL A 38 -3.72 8.72 14.08
C VAL A 38 -3.67 10.23 14.26
N PHE A 39 -4.36 10.99 13.40
CA PHE A 39 -4.40 12.45 13.48
C PHE A 39 -5.06 12.95 14.76
N VAL A 40 -6.28 12.48 15.06
CA VAL A 40 -7.02 12.88 16.26
C VAL A 40 -6.29 12.44 17.52
N GLY A 41 -5.79 11.20 17.56
CA GLY A 41 -5.02 10.67 18.69
C GLY A 41 -3.73 11.43 18.93
N GLY A 42 -2.99 11.76 17.86
CA GLY A 42 -1.74 12.50 17.92
C GLY A 42 -1.93 13.93 18.44
N ILE A 43 -2.93 14.66 17.93
CA ILE A 43 -3.25 16.01 18.43
C ILE A 43 -3.71 15.95 19.89
N SER A 44 -4.57 15.00 20.23
CA SER A 44 -5.07 14.86 21.61
C SER A 44 -3.93 14.57 22.59
N ALA A 45 -3.03 13.66 22.25
CA ALA A 45 -1.85 13.36 23.05
C ALA A 45 -0.92 14.59 23.18
N TRP A 46 -0.72 15.33 22.09
CA TRP A 46 0.09 16.54 22.10
C TRP A 46 -0.47 17.65 22.99
N MET A 47 -1.80 17.85 22.98
CA MET A 47 -2.46 18.82 23.84
C MET A 47 -2.32 18.46 25.32
N LEU A 48 -2.50 17.17 25.67
CA LEU A 48 -2.30 16.67 27.03
C LEU A 48 -0.85 16.86 27.50
N MET A 49 0.14 16.54 26.65
CA MET A 49 1.57 16.71 26.99
C MET A 49 1.98 18.17 27.21
N ARG A 50 1.29 19.13 26.57
CA ARG A 50 1.56 20.56 26.79
C ARG A 50 1.11 21.07 28.16
N GLY A 51 0.24 20.33 28.87
CA GLY A 51 -0.17 20.67 30.24
C GLY A 51 -0.80 22.06 30.38
N LYS A 52 -1.39 22.61 29.30
CA LYS A 52 -2.03 23.93 29.36
C LYS A 52 -3.31 23.84 30.20
N PRO A 53 -3.69 24.92 30.91
CA PRO A 53 -5.01 24.99 31.55
C PRO A 53 -6.09 24.81 30.50
N MET A 54 -7.01 23.88 30.74
CA MET A 54 -8.12 23.57 29.84
C MET A 54 -9.46 23.80 30.56
N PRO A 55 -10.52 24.14 29.83
CA PRO A 55 -11.88 24.13 30.34
C PRO A 55 -12.23 22.81 31.03
N GLU A 56 -13.16 22.86 31.98
CA GLU A 56 -13.58 21.69 32.72
C GLU A 56 -14.19 20.63 31.79
N GLY A 57 -13.65 19.41 31.81
CA GLY A 57 -14.11 18.29 30.99
C GLY A 57 -13.28 18.00 29.73
N ASP A 58 -12.53 18.99 29.21
CA ASP A 58 -11.71 18.83 28.00
C ASP A 58 -10.59 17.81 28.21
N ASP A 59 -9.96 17.80 29.39
CA ASP A 59 -8.92 16.83 29.74
C ASP A 59 -9.43 15.38 29.63
N LYS A 60 -10.62 15.10 30.18
CA LYS A 60 -11.25 13.77 30.10
C LYS A 60 -11.62 13.40 28.66
N ALA A 61 -12.08 14.37 27.88
CA ALA A 61 -12.41 14.17 26.47
C ALA A 61 -11.17 13.80 25.65
N LEU A 62 -10.04 14.50 25.85
CA LEU A 62 -8.78 14.24 25.17
C LEU A 62 -8.20 12.87 25.55
N HIS A 63 -8.22 12.49 26.84
CA HIS A 63 -7.80 11.16 27.27
C HIS A 63 -8.64 10.05 26.63
N LYS A 64 -9.97 10.26 26.53
CA LYS A 64 -10.87 9.34 25.84
C LYS A 64 -10.56 9.27 24.34
N ALA A 65 -10.31 10.42 23.70
CA ALA A 65 -9.95 10.48 22.29
C ALA A 65 -8.64 9.72 22.00
N VAL A 66 -7.62 9.84 22.86
CA VAL A 66 -6.38 9.05 22.75
C VAL A 66 -6.68 7.55 22.85
N ARG A 67 -7.46 7.11 23.85
CA ARG A 67 -7.83 5.69 24.00
C ARG A 67 -8.58 5.13 22.80
N ILE A 68 -9.60 5.84 22.30
CA ILE A 68 -10.34 5.43 21.10
C ILE A 68 -9.42 5.38 19.89
N SER A 69 -8.54 6.37 19.73
CA SER A 69 -7.61 6.44 18.60
C SER A 69 -6.65 5.27 18.59
N ILE A 70 -6.17 4.80 19.75
CA ILE A 70 -5.33 3.61 19.87
C ILE A 70 -6.06 2.37 19.33
N TYR A 71 -7.27 2.09 19.84
CA TYR A 71 -8.03 0.92 19.40
C TYR A 71 -8.39 0.99 17.92
N LEU A 72 -8.81 2.17 17.44
CA LEU A 72 -9.18 2.36 16.05
C LEU A 72 -7.97 2.22 15.12
N THR A 73 -6.80 2.71 15.54
CA THR A 73 -5.55 2.55 14.77
C THR A 73 -5.17 1.08 14.63
N PHE A 74 -5.29 0.27 15.68
CA PHE A 74 -5.03 -1.17 15.57
C PHE A 74 -6.05 -1.90 14.70
N ALA A 75 -7.34 -1.62 14.91
CA ALA A 75 -8.41 -2.27 14.15
C ALA A 75 -8.32 -1.92 12.65
N MET A 76 -8.17 -0.63 12.33
CA MET A 76 -8.07 -0.17 10.95
C MET A 76 -6.72 -0.54 10.33
N GLY A 77 -5.63 -0.52 11.09
CA GLY A 77 -4.31 -0.98 10.62
C GLY A 77 -4.33 -2.44 10.18
N LEU A 78 -5.00 -3.31 10.95
CA LEU A 78 -5.19 -4.72 10.56
C LEU A 78 -6.04 -4.83 9.29
N LEU A 79 -7.14 -4.09 9.19
CA LEU A 79 -7.97 -4.09 7.98
C LEU A 79 -7.21 -3.59 6.75
N VAL A 80 -6.39 -2.53 6.88
CA VAL A 80 -5.53 -2.02 5.81
C VAL A 80 -4.52 -3.09 5.37
N ALA A 81 -3.89 -3.81 6.32
CA ALA A 81 -2.93 -4.86 6.01
C ALA A 81 -3.57 -6.02 5.23
N VAL A 82 -4.72 -6.52 5.70
CA VAL A 82 -5.43 -7.65 5.07
C VAL A 82 -5.99 -7.26 3.70
N SER A 83 -6.66 -6.11 3.61
CA SER A 83 -7.19 -5.61 2.34
C SER A 83 -6.07 -5.27 1.35
N GLY A 84 -4.92 -4.79 1.84
CA GLY A 84 -3.74 -4.48 1.04
C GLY A 84 -3.12 -5.73 0.42
N ASP A 85 -2.98 -6.83 1.18
CA ASP A 85 -2.50 -8.12 0.65
C ASP A 85 -3.44 -8.66 -0.43
N TYR A 86 -4.75 -8.62 -0.18
CA TYR A 86 -5.75 -9.03 -1.17
C TYR A 86 -5.67 -8.18 -2.45
N GLN A 87 -5.59 -6.86 -2.31
CA GLN A 87 -5.46 -5.94 -3.44
C GLN A 87 -4.14 -6.17 -4.19
N ALA A 88 -3.02 -6.40 -3.50
CA ALA A 88 -1.72 -6.68 -4.12
C ALA A 88 -1.77 -7.95 -4.99
N ARG A 89 -2.32 -9.06 -4.47
CA ARG A 89 -2.52 -10.30 -5.23
C ARG A 89 -3.36 -10.11 -6.49
N LEU A 90 -4.40 -9.28 -6.41
CA LEU A 90 -5.21 -8.93 -7.59
C LEU A 90 -4.39 -8.11 -8.60
N MET A 91 -3.57 -7.17 -8.14
CA MET A 91 -2.71 -6.35 -9.00
C MET A 91 -1.61 -7.16 -9.68
N PHE A 92 -1.07 -8.22 -9.07
CA PHE A 92 -0.16 -9.13 -9.78
C PHE A 92 -0.81 -9.80 -11.01
N LYS A 93 -2.13 -9.97 -11.01
CA LYS A 93 -2.88 -10.54 -12.15
C LYS A 93 -3.31 -9.47 -13.15
N GLN A 94 -3.82 -8.34 -12.67
CA GLN A 94 -4.41 -7.30 -13.53
C GLN A 94 -3.40 -6.27 -14.05
N GLN A 95 -2.40 -5.93 -13.23
CA GLN A 95 -1.42 -4.88 -13.51
C GLN A 95 -0.02 -5.31 -13.03
N PRO A 96 0.56 -6.39 -13.59
CA PRO A 96 1.84 -6.91 -13.14
C PRO A 96 2.96 -5.88 -13.24
N MET A 97 2.95 -5.00 -14.25
CA MET A 97 3.94 -3.93 -14.42
C MET A 97 4.00 -2.99 -13.22
N LYS A 98 2.84 -2.66 -12.63
CA LYS A 98 2.76 -1.82 -11.44
C LYS A 98 3.41 -2.48 -10.24
N MET A 99 3.18 -3.78 -10.05
CA MET A 99 3.71 -4.53 -8.91
C MET A 99 5.21 -4.82 -9.07
N ALA A 100 5.65 -5.18 -10.27
CA ALA A 100 7.07 -5.36 -10.58
C ALA A 100 7.86 -4.05 -10.36
N ALA A 101 7.28 -2.92 -10.79
CA ALA A 101 7.85 -1.60 -10.52
C ALA A 101 7.86 -1.24 -9.03
N ALA A 102 6.78 -1.56 -8.31
CA ALA A 102 6.72 -1.31 -6.87
C ALA A 102 7.82 -2.08 -6.13
N GLU A 103 8.16 -3.28 -6.58
CA GLU A 103 9.21 -4.12 -5.98
C GLU A 103 10.62 -3.92 -6.54
N ALA A 104 10.75 -3.08 -7.57
CA ALA A 104 11.98 -2.96 -8.35
C ALA A 104 12.50 -4.33 -8.86
N LEU A 105 11.58 -5.18 -9.32
CA LEU A 105 11.87 -6.48 -9.91
C LEU A 105 12.15 -6.30 -11.41
N CYS A 106 13.42 -6.38 -11.80
CA CYS A 106 13.85 -6.09 -13.16
C CYS A 106 13.55 -7.24 -14.13
N GLU A 107 14.01 -8.44 -13.77
CA GLU A 107 13.89 -9.66 -14.56
C GLU A 107 12.87 -10.61 -13.92
N THR A 108 12.21 -11.43 -14.74
CA THR A 108 11.28 -12.45 -14.22
C THR A 108 12.03 -13.48 -13.39
N GLU A 109 11.55 -13.72 -12.17
CA GLU A 109 12.19 -14.66 -11.23
C GLU A 109 11.15 -15.62 -10.64
N SER A 110 11.55 -16.89 -10.48
CA SER A 110 10.82 -17.87 -9.69
C SER A 110 11.38 -17.91 -8.27
N GLY A 111 10.54 -17.73 -7.27
CA GLY A 111 10.99 -17.53 -5.90
C GLY A 111 11.59 -16.15 -5.62
N ALA A 112 11.08 -15.13 -6.31
CA ALA A 112 11.45 -13.73 -6.15
C ALA A 112 11.40 -13.29 -4.67
N GLY A 113 12.41 -12.50 -4.29
CA GLY A 113 12.53 -11.92 -2.96
C GLY A 113 11.72 -10.62 -2.81
N LEU A 114 11.17 -10.38 -1.62
CA LEU A 114 10.53 -9.09 -1.29
C LEU A 114 11.60 -8.04 -1.07
N SER A 115 11.58 -6.96 -1.85
CA SER A 115 12.60 -5.91 -1.76
C SER A 115 12.33 -5.00 -0.57
N VAL A 116 13.16 -5.07 0.47
CA VAL A 116 13.05 -4.22 1.66
C VAL A 116 13.60 -2.83 1.39
N PHE A 117 14.69 -2.76 0.64
CA PHE A 117 15.37 -1.52 0.32
C PHE A 117 16.12 -1.64 -1.00
N ALA A 118 16.07 -0.61 -1.84
CA ALA A 118 16.75 -0.58 -3.13
C ALA A 118 17.64 0.65 -3.21
N VAL A 119 18.87 0.46 -3.68
CA VAL A 119 19.82 1.53 -3.98
C VAL A 119 20.30 1.36 -5.41
N GLY A 120 20.22 2.42 -6.20
CA GLY A 120 20.62 2.42 -7.61
C GLY A 120 19.79 3.39 -8.43
N ASP A 121 20.04 3.41 -9.74
CA ASP A 121 19.18 4.11 -10.70
C ASP A 121 18.15 3.10 -11.23
N PRO A 122 16.90 3.13 -10.75
CA PRO A 122 15.84 2.31 -11.31
C PRO A 122 15.37 2.85 -12.66
N GLY A 123 16.16 3.64 -13.39
CA GLY A 123 15.85 4.14 -14.72
C GLY A 123 15.77 3.05 -15.78
N LYS A 124 16.09 3.40 -17.03
CA LYS A 124 15.88 2.51 -18.18
C LYS A 124 16.65 1.20 -18.10
N GLU A 125 17.75 1.16 -17.36
CA GLU A 125 18.64 0.00 -17.27
C GLU A 125 18.35 -0.88 -16.05
N CYS A 126 17.41 -0.49 -15.18
CA CYS A 126 17.04 -1.31 -14.02
C CYS A 126 18.27 -1.72 -13.16
N ASP A 127 19.28 -0.85 -13.04
CA ASP A 127 20.49 -1.09 -12.24
C ASP A 127 20.23 -0.78 -10.76
N VAL A 128 19.48 -1.68 -10.13
CA VAL A 128 19.11 -1.59 -8.71
C VAL A 128 19.73 -2.72 -7.92
N ARG A 129 20.38 -2.36 -6.81
CA ARG A 129 20.78 -3.32 -5.79
C ARG A 129 19.71 -3.33 -4.72
N THR A 130 19.03 -4.46 -4.60
CA THR A 130 17.95 -4.64 -3.65
C THR A 130 18.38 -5.52 -2.48
N LEU A 131 18.09 -5.08 -1.26
CA LEU A 131 18.11 -5.94 -0.08
C LEU A 131 16.77 -6.66 -0.05
N THR A 132 16.79 -7.97 -0.29
CA THR A 132 15.56 -8.76 -0.42
C THR A 132 15.40 -9.77 0.71
N VAL A 133 14.17 -10.01 1.13
CA VAL A 133 13.80 -11.21 1.90
C VAL A 133 13.49 -12.33 0.91
N PRO A 134 14.29 -13.41 0.85
CA PRO A 134 14.16 -14.44 -0.18
C PRO A 134 12.76 -15.07 -0.22
N LYS A 135 12.25 -15.36 -1.42
CA LYS A 135 10.97 -16.05 -1.71
C LYS A 135 9.70 -15.40 -1.17
N LEU A 136 9.80 -14.35 -0.37
CA LEU A 136 8.64 -13.72 0.26
C LEU A 136 7.74 -13.03 -0.77
N LEU A 137 8.30 -12.41 -1.80
CA LEU A 137 7.52 -11.78 -2.85
C LEU A 137 6.71 -12.79 -3.63
N SER A 138 7.32 -13.92 -4.02
CA SER A 138 6.60 -15.01 -4.69
C SER A 138 5.45 -15.55 -3.85
N PHE A 139 5.65 -15.73 -2.54
CA PHE A 139 4.61 -16.16 -1.63
C PHE A 139 3.47 -15.14 -1.53
N MET A 140 3.78 -13.86 -1.39
CA MET A 140 2.77 -12.79 -1.32
C MET A 140 2.01 -12.63 -2.65
N ALA A 141 2.70 -12.77 -3.78
CA ALA A 141 2.11 -12.61 -5.11
C ALA A 141 1.23 -13.79 -5.51
N THR A 142 1.69 -15.02 -5.26
CA THR A 142 1.11 -16.25 -5.82
C THR A 142 0.56 -17.22 -4.78
N GLY A 143 0.94 -17.08 -3.51
CA GLY A 143 0.68 -18.06 -2.45
C GLY A 143 1.70 -19.21 -2.39
N SER A 144 2.69 -19.25 -3.30
CA SER A 144 3.76 -20.24 -3.32
C SER A 144 5.13 -19.57 -3.25
N PHE A 145 6.04 -20.11 -2.44
CA PHE A 145 7.42 -19.63 -2.34
C PHE A 145 8.23 -19.84 -3.64
N ASP A 146 7.76 -20.67 -4.56
CA ASP A 146 8.41 -20.92 -5.86
C ASP A 146 7.60 -20.35 -7.03
N GLY A 147 6.59 -19.52 -6.75
CA GLY A 147 5.80 -18.85 -7.78
C GLY A 147 6.64 -17.88 -8.62
N THR A 148 6.34 -17.80 -9.91
CA THR A 148 7.01 -16.88 -10.84
C THR A 148 6.37 -15.50 -10.77
N VAL A 149 7.19 -14.46 -10.65
CA VAL A 149 6.78 -13.06 -10.70
C VAL A 149 7.46 -12.39 -11.90
N HIS A 150 6.66 -11.78 -12.77
CA HIS A 150 7.18 -11.17 -13.99
C HIS A 150 7.91 -9.86 -13.70
N GLY A 151 9.11 -9.71 -14.28
CA GLY A 151 9.94 -8.52 -14.15
C GLY A 151 9.53 -7.40 -15.10
N VAL A 152 9.98 -6.18 -14.80
CA VAL A 152 9.70 -4.98 -15.58
C VAL A 152 10.20 -5.07 -17.02
N THR A 153 11.39 -5.64 -17.25
CA THR A 153 11.99 -5.78 -18.59
C THR A 153 11.12 -6.65 -19.49
N ASP A 154 10.77 -7.85 -19.01
CA ASP A 154 9.95 -8.81 -19.75
C ASP A 154 8.53 -8.29 -20.00
N LEU A 155 7.93 -7.65 -18.99
CA LEU A 155 6.59 -7.06 -19.14
C LEU A 155 6.58 -5.93 -20.16
N ASN A 156 7.65 -5.13 -20.24
CA ASN A 156 7.75 -4.05 -21.21
C ASN A 156 7.87 -4.61 -22.64
N ALA A 157 8.65 -5.67 -22.84
CA ALA A 157 8.73 -6.35 -24.13
C ALA A 157 7.36 -6.93 -24.54
N GLN A 158 6.67 -7.62 -23.63
CA GLN A 158 5.32 -8.15 -23.88
C GLN A 158 4.31 -7.05 -24.23
N TYR A 159 4.40 -5.88 -23.58
CA TYR A 159 3.50 -4.77 -23.86
C TYR A 159 3.82 -4.09 -25.19
N GLN A 160 5.10 -4.04 -25.60
CA GLN A 160 5.47 -3.57 -26.94
C GLN A 160 4.93 -4.48 -28.05
N GLU A 161 4.97 -5.79 -27.86
CA GLU A 161 4.36 -6.75 -28.79
C GLU A 161 2.85 -6.57 -28.88
N LYS A 162 2.18 -6.32 -27.75
CA LYS A 162 0.72 -6.24 -27.68
C LYS A 162 0.13 -4.89 -28.12
N PHE A 163 0.80 -3.79 -27.78
CA PHE A 163 0.26 -2.43 -27.93
C PHE A 163 1.06 -1.57 -28.92
N GLY A 164 2.20 -2.07 -29.41
CA GLY A 164 3.08 -1.37 -30.34
C GLY A 164 4.33 -0.79 -29.67
N PRO A 165 5.30 -0.29 -30.47
CA PRO A 165 6.58 0.20 -29.96
C PRO A 165 6.40 1.36 -28.97
N GLY A 166 7.04 1.27 -27.81
CA GLY A 166 6.93 2.25 -26.73
C GLY A 166 7.60 1.80 -25.44
N ASP A 167 7.62 2.68 -24.44
CA ASP A 167 8.04 2.36 -23.08
C ASP A 167 6.83 2.40 -22.16
N TYR A 168 6.41 1.23 -21.68
CA TYR A 168 5.22 1.06 -20.84
C TYR A 168 5.56 1.00 -19.34
N ARG A 169 6.83 1.21 -19.00
CA ARG A 169 7.29 1.18 -17.61
C ARG A 169 6.86 2.47 -16.91
N PRO A 170 6.27 2.39 -15.70
CA PRO A 170 6.07 3.58 -14.89
C PRO A 170 7.42 4.11 -14.40
N ASN A 171 7.43 5.32 -13.82
CA ASN A 171 8.61 5.80 -13.11
C ASN A 171 8.89 4.87 -11.92
N LEU A 172 9.93 4.05 -12.06
CA LEU A 172 10.27 2.99 -11.13
C LEU A 172 10.68 3.56 -9.77
N ALA A 173 11.47 4.64 -9.73
CA ALA A 173 11.86 5.29 -8.47
C ALA A 173 10.65 5.76 -7.67
N ILE A 174 9.73 6.49 -8.32
CA ILE A 174 8.54 7.02 -7.66
C ILE A 174 7.65 5.86 -7.19
N THR A 175 7.44 4.85 -8.04
CA THR A 175 6.56 3.71 -7.72
C THR A 175 7.12 2.91 -6.53
N TYR A 176 8.42 2.62 -6.55
CA TYR A 176 9.13 1.92 -5.49
C TYR A 176 9.02 2.69 -4.16
N TRP A 177 9.55 3.92 -4.11
CA TRP A 177 9.62 4.68 -2.87
C TRP A 177 8.25 5.06 -2.32
N SER A 178 7.26 5.30 -3.18
CA SER A 178 5.88 5.56 -2.73
C SER A 178 5.27 4.34 -2.04
N PHE A 179 5.52 3.13 -2.57
CA PHE A 179 5.05 1.90 -1.93
C PHE A 179 5.72 1.68 -0.57
N ARG A 180 7.03 1.91 -0.48
CA ARG A 180 7.76 1.78 0.80
C ARG A 180 7.33 2.83 1.81
N ALA A 181 7.10 4.06 1.36
CA ALA A 181 6.55 5.13 2.21
C ALA A 181 5.16 4.76 2.73
N MET A 182 4.27 4.21 1.90
CA MET A 182 2.95 3.75 2.32
C MET A 182 3.03 2.67 3.42
N VAL A 183 3.82 1.62 3.20
CA VAL A 183 4.01 0.53 4.19
C VAL A 183 4.67 1.07 5.46
N GLY A 184 5.69 1.92 5.31
CA GLY A 184 6.42 2.55 6.41
C GLY A 184 5.53 3.43 7.29
N LEU A 185 4.67 4.26 6.69
CA LEU A 185 3.71 5.09 7.43
C LEU A 185 2.70 4.24 8.20
N GLY A 186 2.23 3.13 7.62
CA GLY A 186 1.36 2.17 8.32
C GLY A 186 2.06 1.51 9.51
N ALA A 187 3.34 1.15 9.36
CA ALA A 187 4.16 0.59 10.44
C ALA A 187 4.41 1.61 11.56
N VAL A 188 4.73 2.87 11.21
CA VAL A 188 4.93 3.97 12.17
C VAL A 188 3.66 4.26 12.94
N ALA A 189 2.50 4.31 12.27
CA ALA A 189 1.20 4.49 12.91
C ALA A 189 0.92 3.37 13.93
N SER A 190 1.13 2.12 13.54
CA SER A 190 0.91 0.95 14.40
C SER A 190 1.87 0.94 15.60
N PHE A 191 3.15 1.26 15.38
CA PHE A 191 4.14 1.38 16.44
C PHE A 191 3.80 2.52 17.41
N GLY A 192 3.42 3.69 16.88
CA GLY A 192 2.98 4.83 17.69
C GLY A 192 1.77 4.50 18.57
N ALA A 193 0.78 3.76 18.03
CA ALA A 193 -0.35 3.27 18.80
C ALA A 193 0.07 2.29 19.91
N ALA A 194 1.04 1.40 19.64
CA ALA A 194 1.58 0.48 20.65
C ALA A 194 2.31 1.21 21.78
N VAL A 195 3.11 2.22 21.45
CA VAL A 195 3.77 3.08 22.45
C VAL A 195 2.73 3.86 23.26
N ALA A 196 1.75 4.49 22.61
CA ALA A 196 0.69 5.23 23.29
C ALA A 196 -0.15 4.32 24.22
N TRP A 197 -0.45 3.10 23.79
CA TRP A 197 -1.10 2.09 24.62
C TRP A 197 -0.25 1.74 25.85
N TRP A 198 1.04 1.47 25.66
CA TRP A 198 1.95 1.16 26.76
C TRP A 198 2.06 2.28 27.80
N LEU A 199 2.05 3.53 27.37
CA LEU A 199 2.13 4.71 28.24
C LEU A 199 0.82 4.98 28.98
N THR A 200 -0.34 4.63 28.39
CA THR A 200 -1.67 4.94 28.92
C THR A 200 -2.39 3.77 29.61
N ARG A 201 -1.70 2.62 29.76
CA ARG A 201 -2.25 1.40 30.38
C ARG A 201 -2.37 1.44 31.90
N LYS A 202 -1.75 2.41 32.57
CA LYS A 202 -1.90 2.65 34.02
C LYS A 202 -3.12 3.52 34.27
#